data_AF-A0AAP0KA08-F1
#
_entry.id   AF-A0AAP0KA08-F1
#
_cell.length_a   1.000
_cell.length_b   1.000
_cell.length_c   1.000
_cell.angle_alpha   90.00
_cell.angle_beta   90.00
_cell.angle_gamma   90.00
#
_symmetry.space_group_name_H-M   'P 1'
#
loop_
_entity.id
_entity.type
_entity.pdbx_description
1 polymer ?
#
loop_
_entity_poly.entity_id
_entity_poly.type
_entity_poly.pdbx_seq_one_letter_code
_entity_poly.pdbx_strand_id
1 'polypeptide(L)' 'MSNSHYQSGHFAYSYTVGIISALAFCPAHNGMLAAGSYSQTTAIYRKDNMELLYVLHGQEGGITHVQFSRDGNYSYTL' A
#
# COMPACT_ATOMS: atom_id res chain seq x y z
N MET A 1 4.14 -28.08 32.13
CA MET A 1 3.17 -27.79 31.06
C MET A 1 3.63 -26.51 30.38
N SER A 2 4.39 -26.66 29.29
CA SER A 2 5.00 -25.53 28.57
C SER A 2 4.02 -25.12 27.46
N ASN A 3 3.34 -23.99 27.61
CA ASN A 3 2.59 -23.39 26.52
C ASN A 3 3.60 -22.75 25.56
N SER A 4 3.78 -23.41 24.42
CA SER A 4 4.49 -22.91 23.26
C SER A 4 3.84 -21.62 22.77
N HIS A 5 4.58 -20.52 22.87
CA HIS A 5 4.31 -19.32 22.09
C HIS A 5 4.46 -19.66 20.61
N TYR A 6 3.35 -19.92 19.94
CA TYR A 6 3.31 -19.81 18.49
C TYR A 6 3.47 -18.33 18.13
N GLN A 7 4.71 -17.89 17.94
CA GLN A 7 4.96 -16.76 17.05
C GLN A 7 4.54 -17.24 15.66
N SER A 8 3.30 -16.91 15.29
CA SER A 8 2.82 -17.13 13.94
C SER A 8 3.78 -16.44 12.99
N GLY A 9 4.48 -17.25 12.18
CA GLY A 9 5.34 -16.76 11.13
C GLY A 9 4.52 -15.84 10.24
N HIS A 10 4.80 -14.55 10.35
CA HIS A 10 4.29 -13.54 9.44
C HIS A 10 5.00 -13.81 8.11
N PHE A 11 4.42 -14.67 7.28
CA PHE A 11 4.72 -14.64 5.86
C PHE A 11 4.32 -13.23 5.43
N ALA A 12 5.31 -12.34 5.34
CA ALA A 12 5.11 -10.98 4.87
C ALA A 12 4.67 -11.09 3.42
N TYR A 13 3.37 -11.25 3.23
CA TYR A 13 2.72 -10.99 1.97
C TYR A 13 2.96 -9.52 1.71
N SER A 14 3.95 -9.23 0.86
CA SER A 14 4.38 -7.88 0.50
C SER A 14 3.34 -7.23 -0.41
N TYR A 15 2.09 -7.14 0.05
CA TYR A 15 0.98 -6.54 -0.67
C TYR A 15 0.10 -5.81 0.34
N THR A 16 -0.67 -4.84 -0.15
CA THR A 16 -1.79 -4.29 0.62
C THR A 16 -2.80 -5.40 0.91
N VAL A 17 -3.10 -5.62 2.18
CA VAL A 17 -4.11 -6.58 2.65
C VAL A 17 -5.47 -5.89 2.76
N GLY A 18 -6.54 -6.66 2.60
CA GLY A 18 -7.91 -6.17 2.77
C GLY A 18 -8.54 -5.59 1.49
N ILE A 19 -9.62 -4.83 1.67
CA ILE A 19 -10.40 -4.26 0.57
C ILE A 19 -9.67 -3.03 0.03
N ILE A 20 -9.31 -3.09 -1.25
CA ILE A 20 -8.81 -1.93 -1.99
C ILE A 20 -9.97 -0.98 -2.24
N SER A 21 -9.78 0.26 -1.79
CA SER A 21 -10.80 1.31 -1.79
C SER A 21 -10.45 2.47 -2.73
N ALA A 22 -9.18 2.64 -3.06
CA ALA A 22 -8.69 3.74 -3.88
C ALA A 22 -7.51 3.32 -4.76
N LEU A 23 -7.43 3.88 -5.97
CA LEU A 23 -6.36 3.66 -6.94
C LEU A 23 -5.96 4.99 -7.59
N ALA A 24 -4.66 5.19 -7.82
CA ALA A 24 -4.16 6.36 -8.55
C ALA A 24 -2.91 6.04 -9.35
N PHE A 25 -2.88 6.43 -10.63
CA PHE A 25 -1.68 6.38 -11.45
C PHE A 25 -0.85 7.65 -11.27
N CYS A 26 0.47 7.50 -11.16
CA CYS A 26 1.37 8.65 -11.09
C CYS A 26 1.47 9.33 -12.48
N PRO A 27 1.23 10.65 -12.58
CA PRO A 27 1.22 11.34 -13.87
C PRO A 27 2.62 11.68 -14.41
N ALA A 28 3.61 11.89 -13.53
CA ALA A 28 4.96 12.32 -13.94
C ALA A 28 5.92 11.14 -14.15
N HIS A 29 5.90 10.20 -13.21
CA HIS A 29 6.67 8.98 -13.31
C HIS A 29 5.77 7.91 -13.92
N ASN A 30 6.00 7.68 -15.21
CA ASN A 30 5.18 6.83 -16.06
C ASN A 30 5.22 5.35 -15.67
N GLY A 31 5.62 4.99 -14.45
CA GLY A 31 5.86 3.64 -13.98
C GLY A 31 5.26 3.32 -12.62
N MET A 32 4.43 4.19 -12.01
CA MET A 32 3.90 3.96 -10.65
C MET A 32 2.38 3.95 -10.57
N LEU A 33 1.86 3.05 -9.73
CA LEU A 33 0.47 2.94 -9.32
C LEU A 33 0.41 2.89 -7.79
N ALA A 34 -0.50 3.64 -7.19
CA ALA A 34 -0.81 3.53 -5.78
C ALA A 34 -2.17 2.85 -5.57
N ALA A 35 -2.26 1.99 -4.56
CA ALA A 35 -3.49 1.33 -4.15
C ALA A 35 -3.68 1.48 -2.63
N GLY A 36 -4.74 2.16 -2.23
CA GLY A 36 -5.13 2.35 -0.83
C GLY A 36 -6.12 1.28 -0.38
N SER A 37 -6.01 0.86 0.89
CA SER A 37 -6.88 -0.14 1.50
C SER A 37 -7.56 0.37 2.77
N TYR A 38 -8.76 -0.12 3.04
CA TYR A 38 -9.43 0.08 4.33
C TYR A 38 -8.65 -0.51 5.52
N SER A 39 -7.65 -1.36 5.27
CA SER A 39 -6.71 -1.86 6.27
C SER A 39 -5.56 -0.88 6.57
N GLN A 40 -5.77 0.42 6.35
CA GLN A 40 -4.85 1.50 6.78
C GLN A 40 -3.48 1.48 6.10
N THR A 41 -3.39 0.89 4.90
CA THR A 41 -2.15 0.80 4.15
C THR A 41 -2.34 1.30 2.74
N THR A 42 -1.27 1.86 2.17
CA THR A 42 -1.19 2.18 0.75
C THR A 42 0.01 1.47 0.14
N ALA A 43 -0.22 0.65 -0.87
CA ALA A 43 0.84 0.01 -1.62
C ALA A 43 1.21 0.84 -2.86
N ILE A 44 2.51 0.93 -3.14
CA ILE A 44 3.04 1.53 -4.37
C ILE A 44 3.61 0.39 -5.21
N TYR A 45 3.17 0.33 -6.46
CA TYR A 45 3.55 -0.67 -7.44
C TYR A 45 4.29 -0.05 -8.61
N ARG A 46 5.22 -0.80 -9.19
CA ARG A 46 5.65 -0.56 -10.57
C ARG A 46 4.50 -0.97 -11.49
N LYS A 47 4.01 -0.05 -12.31
CA LYS A 47 2.82 -0.28 -13.16
C LYS A 47 3.03 -1.41 -14.18
N ASP A 48 4.27 -1.58 -14.68
CA ASP A 48 4.53 -2.38 -15.88
C ASP A 48 4.43 -3.88 -15.61
N ASN A 49 4.81 -4.31 -14.41
CA ASN A 49 4.85 -5.71 -13.99
C ASN A 49 4.11 -5.95 -12.66
N MET A 50 3.48 -4.91 -12.09
CA MET A 50 2.81 -4.93 -10.80
C MET A 50 3.72 -5.38 -9.63
N GLU A 51 5.03 -5.15 -9.77
CA GLU A 51 6.00 -5.35 -8.69
C GLU A 51 5.70 -4.39 -7.55
N LEU A 52 5.53 -4.91 -6.33
CA LEU A 52 5.42 -4.05 -5.16
C LEU A 52 6.76 -3.35 -4.91
N LEU A 53 6.73 -2.02 -4.89
CA LEU A 53 7.87 -1.18 -4.53
C LEU A 53 7.87 -0.82 -3.04
N TYR A 54 6.70 -0.41 -2.52
CA TYR A 54 6.58 0.06 -1.13
C TYR A 54 5.21 -0.29 -0.53
N VAL A 55 5.19 -0.48 0.80
CA VAL A 55 3.97 -0.43 1.61
C VAL A 55 4.10 0.75 2.58
N LEU A 56 3.17 1.69 2.47
CA LEU A 56 3.11 2.89 3.30
C LEU A 56 2.15 2.65 4.46
N HIS A 57 2.64 2.97 5.66
CA HIS A 57 1.92 2.85 6.93
C HIS A 57 1.83 4.23 7.61
N GLY A 58 0.98 4.33 8.64
CA GLY A 58 0.87 5.52 9.49
C GLY A 58 -0.47 6.25 9.41
N GLN A 59 -1.39 5.78 8.57
CA GLN A 59 -2.76 6.27 8.56
C GLN A 59 -3.55 5.61 9.71
N GLU A 60 -4.31 6.41 10.46
CA GLU A 60 -5.10 5.91 11.60
C GLU A 60 -6.46 5.32 11.14
N GLY A 61 -6.87 5.64 9.91
CA GLY A 61 -8.11 5.21 9.28
C GLY A 61 -7.89 4.46 7.98
N GLY A 62 -8.94 3.77 7.53
CA GLY A 62 -8.91 3.10 6.24
C GLY A 62 -8.80 4.11 5.11
N ILE A 63 -7.95 3.84 4.14
CA ILE A 63 -7.77 4.74 2.99
C ILE A 63 -9.06 4.78 2.20
N THR A 64 -9.47 5.95 1.76
CA THR A 64 -10.64 6.19 0.90
C THR A 64 -10.24 6.92 -0.38
N HIS A 65 -9.15 7.68 -0.34
CA HIS A 65 -8.63 8.44 -1.47
C HIS A 65 -7.11 8.35 -1.53
N VAL A 66 -6.59 8.31 -2.76
CA VAL A 66 -5.15 8.37 -3.04
C VAL A 66 -4.93 9.30 -4.22
N GLN A 67 -3.93 10.17 -4.13
CA GLN A 67 -3.55 11.07 -5.22
C GLN A 67 -2.04 11.26 -5.28
N PHE A 68 -1.49 11.31 -6.50
CA PHE A 68 -0.13 11.77 -6.72
C PHE A 68 -0.09 13.28 -6.99
N SER A 69 0.93 13.93 -6.43
CA SER A 69 1.37 15.26 -6.89
C SER A 69 1.68 15.26 -8.39
N ARG A 70 1.58 16.44 -9.04
CA ARG A 70 1.81 16.57 -10.49
C ARG A 70 3.20 16.15 -10.94
N ASP A 71 4.20 16.33 -10.08
CA ASP A 71 5.59 15.95 -10.30
C ASP A 71 5.90 14.51 -9.83
N GLY A 72 4.96 13.84 -9.16
CA GLY A 72 5.05 12.44 -8.77
C GLY A 72 5.89 12.17 -7.53
N ASN A 73 6.43 13.21 -6.88
CA ASN A 73 7.33 13.06 -5.72
C ASN A 73 6.59 12.76 -4.42
N TYR A 74 5.32 13.18 -4.34
CA TYR A 74 4.46 12.99 -3.18
C TYR A 74 3.20 12.22 -3.54
N SER A 75 2.76 11.35 -2.62
CA SER A 75 1.42 10.79 -2.58
C SER A 75 0.66 11.34 -1.36
N TYR A 76 -0.61 11.64 -1.56
CA TYR A 76 -1.54 12.06 -0.51
C TYR A 76 -2.58 10.96 -0.34
N THR A 77 -2.90 10.63 0.91
CA THR A 77 -3.87 9.60 1.26
C THR A 77 -4.79 10.11 2.36
N LEU A 78 -6.08 9.86 2.23
CA LEU A 78 -7.15 10.21 3.18
C LEU A 78 -8.02 9.00 3.46
#